data_AF-A0A543E842-F1
#
_entry.id   AF-A0A543E842-F1
#
_cell.length_a   1.000
_cell.length_b   1.000
_cell.length_c   1.000
_cell.angle_alpha   90.00
_cell.angle_beta   90.00
_cell.angle_gamma   90.00
#
_symmetry.space_group_name_H-M   'P 1'
#
loop_
_entity.id
_entity.type
_entity.pdbx_description
1 polymer ?
#
loop_
_entity_poly.entity_id
_entity_poly.type
_entity_poly.pdbx_seq_one_letter_code
_entity_poly.pdbx_strand_id
1 'polypeptide(L)'
;MTTFDKSSIRTFRFVRCSFEAESGIARLVYAFDEGPELTETVTIPGAPFALDATRAQAVEQAVRLLHLVTGVSYYKAAVPNEIRIEGYAIDAATAVLMEQVYVHGLGEFAYRNGLSLHGRVRFPVAAQAPAPAPVAALREHALVAIGGGKDSLVSIEALRGAGIGQTVTWIGGSQLIAACAARTGLPTLNIGRALAPELFDYNRQGAWNGHIPVTAINSSIMVLAALLHGVDQVVFSNERSASYGSMIPGTGEVNHQWSKGWAFEQAFGAYVQSHVAADLHYYSLLRPMSELAVARQFARTDHYDAHFSSCNRNFHLLGERPTNRWCGVCPKCHFVFLALAPFMPKPRLVGIFGRNLLDDMNQTAGFDALLEYQDHKPFECVGEGQESRAAMAALGDRPEWREDAIVARFNHEIRPQLDAGELAVAPLLEIGGEHRIPAALWERLRANFAA
;
A
#
# COMPACT_ATOMS: atom_id res chain seq x y z
N MET A 1 20.87 24.99 -18.99
CA MET A 1 19.74 24.10 -18.65
C MET A 1 18.47 24.90 -18.86
N THR A 2 17.58 24.45 -19.72
CA THR A 2 16.25 25.04 -19.88
C THR A 2 15.47 24.87 -18.57
N THR A 3 14.85 25.96 -18.11
CA THR A 3 13.98 25.93 -16.92
C THR A 3 12.79 24.99 -17.20
N PHE A 4 12.51 24.08 -16.27
CA PHE A 4 11.34 23.21 -16.35
C PHE A 4 10.06 24.03 -16.13
N ASP A 5 9.24 24.15 -17.17
CA ASP A 5 7.90 24.73 -17.08
C ASP A 5 6.86 23.65 -17.36
N LYS A 6 6.23 23.16 -16.29
CA LYS A 6 5.19 22.14 -16.33
C LYS A 6 4.02 22.46 -17.28
N SER A 7 3.74 23.74 -17.54
CA SER A 7 2.63 24.16 -18.40
C SER A 7 2.97 24.08 -19.90
N SER A 8 4.26 24.10 -20.23
CA SER A 8 4.77 24.00 -21.59
C SER A 8 4.90 22.55 -22.08
N ILE A 9 5.05 21.59 -21.16
CA ILE A 9 5.29 20.18 -21.46
C ILE A 9 4.11 19.57 -22.22
N ARG A 10 4.40 18.92 -23.35
CA ARG A 10 3.36 18.33 -24.22
C ARG A 10 3.28 16.82 -24.12
N THR A 11 4.42 16.16 -23.93
CA THR A 11 4.55 14.70 -24.05
C THR A 11 5.31 14.13 -22.86
N PHE A 12 4.78 13.06 -22.26
CA PHE A 12 5.54 12.16 -21.39
C PHE A 12 5.93 10.90 -22.17
N ARG A 13 7.22 10.56 -22.13
CA ARG A 13 7.80 9.50 -22.95
C ARG A 13 8.33 8.37 -22.05
N PHE A 14 7.88 7.16 -22.31
CA PHE A 14 8.51 5.92 -21.85
C PHE A 14 9.59 5.54 -22.87
N VAL A 15 10.83 5.91 -22.59
CA VAL A 15 11.94 5.81 -23.55
C VAL A 15 12.38 4.35 -23.70
N ARG A 16 12.86 3.74 -22.60
CA ARG A 16 13.32 2.34 -22.60
C ARG A 16 13.32 1.75 -21.19
N CYS A 17 13.35 0.43 -21.12
CA CYS A 17 13.61 -0.31 -19.89
C CYS A 17 14.53 -1.51 -20.15
N SER A 18 15.34 -1.89 -19.17
CA SER A 18 16.21 -3.06 -19.24
C SER A 18 16.39 -3.72 -17.88
N PHE A 19 16.82 -4.98 -17.88
CA PHE A 19 17.25 -5.70 -16.68
C PHE A 19 18.60 -6.38 -16.94
N GLU A 20 19.54 -6.16 -16.04
CA GLU A 20 20.88 -6.74 -16.08
C GLU A 20 20.95 -7.93 -15.10
N ALA A 21 20.86 -9.18 -15.60
CA ALA A 21 20.83 -10.37 -14.75
C ALA A 21 22.09 -10.56 -13.88
N GLU A 22 23.26 -10.09 -14.36
CA GLU A 22 24.54 -10.15 -13.65
C GLU A 22 24.60 -9.24 -12.42
N SER A 23 23.92 -8.09 -12.47
CA SER A 23 23.94 -7.09 -11.39
C SER A 23 22.62 -7.03 -10.60
N GLY A 24 21.54 -7.61 -11.14
CA GLY A 24 20.20 -7.55 -10.56
C GLY A 24 19.54 -6.17 -10.69
N ILE A 25 20.01 -5.33 -11.62
CA ILE A 25 19.55 -3.95 -11.77
C ILE A 25 18.55 -3.85 -12.93
N ALA A 26 17.33 -3.41 -12.63
CA ALA A 26 16.40 -2.89 -13.62
C ALA A 26 16.60 -1.38 -13.79
N ARG A 27 16.67 -0.90 -15.04
CA ARG A 27 16.76 0.52 -15.41
C ARG A 27 15.51 0.92 -16.18
N LEU A 28 14.87 2.01 -15.76
CA LEU A 28 13.60 2.47 -16.29
C LEU A 28 13.77 3.93 -16.69
N VAL A 29 13.67 4.23 -17.99
CA VAL A 29 14.04 5.53 -18.54
C VAL A 29 12.83 6.27 -19.09
N TYR A 30 12.70 7.53 -18.72
CA TYR A 30 11.61 8.43 -19.12
C TYR A 30 12.16 9.75 -19.65
N ALA A 31 11.33 10.52 -20.33
CA ALA A 31 11.65 11.90 -20.71
C ALA A 31 10.37 12.74 -20.84
N PHE A 32 10.53 14.07 -20.79
CA PHE A 32 9.51 15.03 -21.18
C PHE A 32 9.92 15.70 -22.49
N ASP A 33 9.07 15.66 -23.51
CA ASP A 33 9.38 16.19 -24.85
C ASP A 33 10.80 15.78 -25.31
N GLU A 34 11.64 16.72 -25.76
CA GLU A 34 13.07 16.48 -26.06
C GLU A 34 14.01 16.87 -24.90
N GLY A 35 13.49 16.84 -23.68
CA GLY A 35 14.24 17.10 -22.45
C GLY A 35 15.19 15.97 -22.05
N PRO A 36 15.93 16.14 -20.94
CA PRO A 36 16.88 15.14 -20.47
C PRO A 36 16.18 13.86 -20.03
N GLU A 37 16.92 12.75 -20.11
CA GLU A 37 16.44 11.45 -19.63
C GLU A 37 16.39 11.40 -18.10
N LEU A 38 15.31 10.83 -17.59
CA LEU A 38 15.07 10.52 -16.19
C LEU A 38 15.25 9.01 -16.01
N THR A 39 16.30 8.58 -15.31
CA THR A 39 16.56 7.15 -15.07
C THR A 39 16.24 6.75 -13.64
N GLU A 40 15.23 5.90 -13.48
CA GLU A 40 14.98 5.17 -12.23
C GLU A 40 15.70 3.83 -12.23
N THR A 41 16.24 3.42 -11.08
CA THR A 41 16.79 2.08 -10.90
C THR A 41 16.12 1.31 -9.78
N VAL A 42 15.92 0.01 -10.01
CA VAL A 42 15.47 -0.95 -9.00
C VAL A 42 16.52 -2.06 -8.92
N THR A 43 17.03 -2.33 -7.72
CA THR A 43 18.08 -3.32 -7.48
C THR A 43 17.53 -4.49 -6.68
N ILE A 44 17.49 -5.66 -7.30
CA ILE A 44 17.03 -6.92 -6.68
C ILE A 44 18.25 -7.72 -6.23
N PRO A 45 18.47 -7.92 -4.92
CA PRO A 45 19.56 -8.76 -4.42
C PRO A 45 19.42 -10.22 -4.87
N GLY A 46 20.55 -10.89 -5.09
CA GLY A 46 20.58 -12.31 -5.49
C GLY A 46 21.21 -12.58 -6.86
N ALA A 47 21.72 -11.53 -7.52
CA ALA A 47 22.48 -11.66 -8.75
C ALA A 47 23.82 -12.41 -8.53
N PRO A 48 24.37 -13.10 -9.56
CA PRO A 48 23.82 -13.23 -10.90
C PRO A 48 22.59 -14.15 -10.96
N PHE A 49 21.59 -13.77 -11.76
CA PHE A 49 20.37 -14.56 -11.95
C PHE A 49 20.47 -15.44 -13.20
N ALA A 50 20.40 -16.76 -13.02
CA ALA A 50 20.27 -17.71 -14.12
C ALA A 50 18.77 -17.89 -14.48
N LEU A 51 18.42 -17.52 -15.72
CA LEU A 51 17.04 -17.59 -16.22
C LEU A 51 16.99 -18.49 -17.45
N ASP A 52 16.09 -19.47 -17.45
CA ASP A 52 15.72 -20.16 -18.68
C ASP A 52 14.90 -19.24 -19.61
N ALA A 53 14.62 -19.70 -20.84
CA ALA A 53 13.93 -18.90 -21.84
C ALA A 53 12.52 -18.46 -21.38
N THR A 54 11.78 -19.36 -20.71
CA THR A 54 10.41 -19.11 -20.25
C THR A 54 10.37 -18.06 -19.15
N ARG A 55 11.26 -18.19 -18.18
CA ARG A 55 11.39 -17.25 -17.06
C ARG A 55 11.99 -15.92 -17.49
N ALA A 56 12.90 -15.92 -18.47
CA ALA A 56 13.41 -14.70 -19.09
C ALA A 56 12.29 -13.90 -19.79
N GLN A 57 11.39 -14.58 -20.51
CA GLN A 57 10.21 -13.94 -21.11
C GLN A 57 9.30 -13.32 -20.04
N ALA A 58 9.01 -14.04 -18.95
CA ALA A 58 8.21 -13.51 -17.85
C ALA A 58 8.88 -12.27 -17.18
N VAL A 59 10.20 -12.33 -16.96
CA VAL A 59 10.99 -11.20 -16.43
C VAL A 59 10.92 -9.99 -17.36
N GLU A 60 11.01 -10.18 -18.68
CA GLU A 60 10.86 -9.09 -19.65
C GLU A 60 9.49 -8.40 -19.52
N GLN A 61 8.39 -9.17 -19.43
CA GLN A 61 7.05 -8.61 -19.24
C GLN A 61 6.91 -7.89 -17.89
N ALA A 62 7.51 -8.43 -16.82
CA ALA A 62 7.53 -7.79 -15.51
C ALA A 62 8.32 -6.47 -15.52
N VAL A 63 9.43 -6.37 -16.26
CA VAL A 63 10.21 -5.14 -16.40
C VAL A 63 9.43 -4.08 -17.18
N ARG A 64 8.72 -4.47 -18.24
CA ARG A 64 7.82 -3.55 -18.98
C ARG A 64 6.68 -3.06 -18.10
N LEU A 65 6.01 -3.97 -17.35
CA LEU A 65 5.00 -3.60 -16.37
C LEU A 65 5.54 -2.63 -15.31
N LEU A 66 6.75 -2.90 -14.79
CA LEU A 66 7.43 -2.05 -13.83
C LEU A 66 7.73 -0.66 -14.41
N HIS A 67 8.20 -0.58 -15.67
CA HIS A 67 8.43 0.68 -16.40
C HIS A 67 7.15 1.50 -16.51
N LEU A 68 6.05 0.88 -16.94
CA LEU A 68 4.77 1.58 -17.08
C LEU A 68 4.22 2.07 -15.73
N VAL A 69 4.23 1.22 -14.71
CA VAL A 69 3.67 1.56 -13.39
C VAL A 69 4.50 2.62 -12.66
N THR A 70 5.84 2.52 -12.67
CA THR A 70 6.70 3.49 -11.97
C THR A 70 6.76 4.85 -12.65
N GLY A 71 6.50 4.89 -13.96
CA GLY A 71 6.35 6.11 -14.75
C GLY A 71 5.36 7.11 -14.15
N VAL A 72 4.39 6.66 -13.36
CA VAL A 72 3.39 7.51 -12.69
C VAL A 72 4.05 8.58 -11.80
N SER A 73 5.21 8.24 -11.22
CA SER A 73 6.01 9.12 -10.37
C SER A 73 6.56 10.32 -11.14
N TYR A 74 6.85 10.13 -12.44
CA TYR A 74 7.38 11.16 -13.33
C TYR A 74 6.25 11.88 -14.06
N TYR A 75 5.30 11.16 -14.65
CA TYR A 75 4.15 11.72 -15.38
C TYR A 75 3.47 12.84 -14.60
N LYS A 76 3.27 12.65 -13.29
CA LYS A 76 2.60 13.63 -12.43
C LYS A 76 3.28 14.99 -12.44
N ALA A 77 4.59 15.09 -12.67
CA ALA A 77 5.36 16.33 -12.56
C ALA A 77 4.84 17.43 -13.53
N ALA A 78 4.25 17.03 -14.66
CA ALA A 78 3.67 17.94 -15.65
C ALA A 78 2.24 17.59 -16.10
N VAL A 79 1.80 16.32 -15.97
CA VAL A 79 0.48 15.85 -16.42
C VAL A 79 0.17 16.20 -17.90
N PRO A 80 1.09 15.88 -18.84
CA PRO A 80 0.85 16.15 -20.25
C PRO A 80 -0.34 15.36 -20.81
N ASN A 81 -0.88 15.85 -21.92
CA ASN A 81 -1.98 15.19 -22.63
C ASN A 81 -1.53 14.01 -23.49
N GLU A 82 -0.25 13.99 -23.89
CA GLU A 82 0.29 12.95 -24.76
C GLU A 82 1.23 12.01 -23.97
N ILE A 83 1.02 10.71 -24.15
CA ILE A 83 1.89 9.65 -23.64
C ILE A 83 2.44 8.87 -24.84
N ARG A 84 3.76 8.69 -24.90
CA ARG A 84 4.44 7.88 -25.92
C ARG A 84 5.25 6.75 -25.28
N ILE A 85 5.30 5.60 -25.95
CA ILE A 85 6.14 4.46 -25.57
C ILE A 85 7.01 4.12 -26.78
N GLU A 86 8.32 4.10 -26.59
CA GLU A 86 9.29 4.01 -27.70
C GLU A 86 9.96 2.63 -27.80
N GLY A 87 10.31 2.03 -26.66
CA GLY A 87 11.04 0.77 -26.63
C GLY A 87 10.20 -0.49 -26.88
N TYR A 88 8.86 -0.40 -26.82
CA TYR A 88 7.95 -1.52 -27.01
C TYR A 88 6.52 -1.02 -27.26
N ALA A 89 5.67 -1.91 -27.77
CA ALA A 89 4.24 -1.67 -27.95
C ALA A 89 3.43 -2.39 -26.86
N ILE A 90 2.26 -1.84 -26.52
CA ILE A 90 1.33 -2.41 -25.54
C ILE A 90 -0.02 -2.71 -26.20
N ASP A 91 -0.71 -3.72 -25.66
CA ASP A 91 -2.07 -4.09 -26.05
C ASP A 91 -3.12 -3.23 -25.31
N ALA A 92 -4.39 -3.45 -25.66
CA ALA A 92 -5.51 -2.73 -25.06
C ALA A 92 -5.72 -3.03 -23.56
N ALA A 93 -5.45 -4.26 -23.11
CA ALA A 93 -5.63 -4.64 -21.70
C ALA A 93 -4.58 -3.96 -20.80
N THR A 94 -3.34 -3.89 -21.29
CA THR A 94 -2.24 -3.14 -20.67
C THR A 94 -2.57 -1.66 -20.57
N ALA A 95 -3.07 -1.06 -21.66
CA ALA A 95 -3.48 0.35 -21.66
C ALA A 95 -4.59 0.63 -20.63
N VAL A 96 -5.62 -0.23 -20.56
CA VAL A 96 -6.71 -0.10 -19.58
C VAL A 96 -6.19 -0.18 -18.15
N LEU A 97 -5.32 -1.14 -17.83
CA LEU A 97 -4.72 -1.21 -16.50
C LEU A 97 -3.92 0.06 -16.16
N MET A 98 -3.11 0.56 -17.10
CA MET A 98 -2.31 1.76 -16.87
C MET A 98 -3.16 3.01 -16.70
N GLU A 99 -4.24 3.15 -17.48
CA GLU A 99 -5.21 4.23 -17.30
C GLU A 99 -5.85 4.19 -15.92
N GLN A 100 -6.26 3.00 -15.43
CA GLN A 100 -6.78 2.85 -14.07
C GLN A 100 -5.74 3.23 -13.00
N VAL A 101 -4.50 2.74 -13.13
CA VAL A 101 -3.40 3.04 -12.19
C VAL A 101 -3.13 4.53 -12.13
N TYR A 102 -3.15 5.23 -13.26
CA TYR A 102 -2.83 6.65 -13.33
C TYR A 102 -4.03 7.51 -12.90
N VAL A 103 -5.23 7.23 -13.37
CA VAL A 103 -6.42 8.03 -13.07
C VAL A 103 -6.81 7.87 -11.60
N HIS A 104 -6.94 6.65 -11.11
CA HIS A 104 -7.37 6.40 -9.73
C HIS A 104 -6.21 6.48 -8.73
N GLY A 105 -5.02 5.99 -9.10
CA GLY A 105 -3.85 6.07 -8.22
C GLY A 105 -3.33 7.48 -7.99
N LEU A 106 -3.58 8.43 -8.91
CA LEU A 106 -3.32 9.85 -8.71
C LEU A 106 -4.58 10.63 -8.29
N GLY A 107 -5.64 9.98 -7.83
CA GLY A 107 -6.92 10.65 -7.48
C GLY A 107 -6.75 11.75 -6.42
N GLU A 108 -6.05 11.46 -5.31
CA GLU A 108 -5.76 12.48 -4.27
C GLU A 108 -4.86 13.59 -4.82
N PHE A 109 -3.85 13.24 -5.62
CA PHE A 109 -2.97 14.21 -6.28
C PHE A 109 -3.77 15.16 -7.17
N ALA A 110 -4.68 14.62 -7.99
CA ALA A 110 -5.49 15.39 -8.90
C ALA A 110 -6.41 16.35 -8.13
N TYR A 111 -7.09 15.81 -7.11
CA TYR A 111 -7.95 16.59 -6.23
C TYR A 111 -7.20 17.77 -5.57
N ARG A 112 -6.06 17.50 -4.92
CA ARG A 112 -5.28 18.53 -4.21
C ARG A 112 -4.70 19.61 -5.12
N ASN A 113 -4.47 19.29 -6.40
CA ASN A 113 -3.92 20.23 -7.38
C ASN A 113 -5.01 20.86 -8.29
N GLY A 114 -6.29 20.58 -8.06
CA GLY A 114 -7.39 21.10 -8.89
C GLY A 114 -7.36 20.58 -10.34
N LEU A 115 -6.86 19.37 -10.54
CA LEU A 115 -6.70 18.73 -11.85
C LEU A 115 -7.81 17.70 -12.10
N SER A 116 -8.13 17.47 -13.37
CA SER A 116 -8.91 16.31 -13.81
C SER A 116 -8.08 15.42 -14.74
N LEU A 117 -7.95 14.15 -14.35
CA LEU A 117 -7.21 13.14 -15.10
C LEU A 117 -8.10 12.29 -16.01
N HIS A 118 -9.42 12.31 -15.77
CA HIS A 118 -10.39 11.57 -16.57
C HIS A 118 -10.38 12.05 -18.03
N GLY A 119 -10.22 11.11 -18.95
CA GLY A 119 -10.13 11.39 -20.39
C GLY A 119 -8.81 12.03 -20.86
N ARG A 120 -7.97 12.50 -19.93
CA ARG A 120 -6.63 13.05 -20.18
C ARG A 120 -5.57 11.96 -20.27
N VAL A 121 -5.57 11.03 -19.32
CA VAL A 121 -4.65 9.89 -19.35
C VAL A 121 -5.14 8.92 -20.41
N ARG A 122 -4.35 8.74 -21.48
CA ARG A 122 -4.62 7.76 -22.54
C ARG A 122 -3.31 7.10 -22.95
N PHE A 123 -3.26 5.79 -22.83
CA PHE A 123 -2.08 5.02 -23.21
C PHE A 123 -2.16 4.56 -24.68
N PRO A 124 -1.10 4.69 -25.48
CA PRO A 124 -1.15 4.32 -26.89
C PRO A 124 -1.22 2.80 -27.05
N VAL A 125 -2.20 2.31 -27.80
CA VAL A 125 -2.34 0.87 -28.14
C VAL A 125 -1.73 0.64 -29.52
N ALA A 126 -0.68 -0.17 -29.57
CA ALA A 126 0.07 -0.45 -30.80
C ALA A 126 0.46 -1.93 -30.95
N ALA A 127 0.08 -2.79 -30.00
CA ALA A 127 0.25 -4.24 -30.08
C ALA A 127 -1.10 -4.96 -30.16
N GLN A 128 -1.10 -6.15 -30.74
CA GLN A 128 -2.22 -7.09 -30.64
C GLN A 128 -2.24 -7.73 -29.24
N ALA A 129 -3.37 -8.34 -28.88
CA ALA A 129 -3.46 -9.12 -27.65
C ALA A 129 -2.35 -10.20 -27.63
N PRO A 130 -1.61 -10.33 -26.52
CA PRO A 130 -0.48 -11.25 -26.45
C PRO A 130 -0.98 -12.70 -26.40
N ALA A 131 -0.06 -13.62 -26.66
CA ALA A 131 -0.28 -15.01 -26.30
C ALA A 131 -0.47 -15.15 -24.77
N PRO A 132 -1.15 -16.20 -24.29
CA PRO A 132 -1.27 -16.45 -22.85
C PRO A 132 0.08 -16.45 -22.15
N ALA A 133 0.13 -15.88 -20.95
CA ALA A 133 1.35 -15.89 -20.14
C ALA A 133 1.90 -17.32 -19.95
N PRO A 134 3.23 -17.47 -19.93
CA PRO A 134 3.85 -18.77 -19.69
C PRO A 134 3.60 -19.27 -18.27
N VAL A 135 3.71 -20.59 -18.08
CA VAL A 135 3.93 -21.20 -16.77
C VAL A 135 5.43 -21.19 -16.51
N ALA A 136 5.89 -20.36 -15.57
CA ALA A 136 7.32 -20.11 -15.33
C ALA A 136 7.98 -21.13 -14.38
N ALA A 137 7.25 -22.20 -14.01
CA ALA A 137 7.68 -23.28 -13.12
C ALA A 137 8.15 -22.75 -11.75
N LEU A 138 7.36 -21.84 -11.17
CA LEU A 138 7.64 -21.19 -9.89
C LEU A 138 7.40 -22.16 -8.72
N ARG A 139 8.23 -22.06 -7.68
CA ARG A 139 8.08 -22.89 -6.47
C ARG A 139 7.14 -22.23 -5.46
N GLU A 140 6.41 -23.04 -4.68
CA GLU A 140 5.57 -22.57 -3.57
C GLU A 140 6.42 -21.81 -2.54
N HIS A 141 6.30 -20.48 -2.50
CA HIS A 141 6.95 -19.60 -1.52
C HIS A 141 6.44 -18.17 -1.64
N ALA A 142 6.15 -17.54 -0.51
CA ALA A 142 5.65 -16.16 -0.47
C ALA A 142 6.78 -15.12 -0.34
N LEU A 143 6.81 -14.15 -1.24
CA LEU A 143 7.41 -12.84 -0.96
C LEU A 143 6.35 -11.98 -0.26
N VAL A 144 6.54 -11.74 1.04
CA VAL A 144 5.55 -11.05 1.88
C VAL A 144 6.00 -9.62 2.12
N ALA A 145 5.20 -8.66 1.69
CA ALA A 145 5.48 -7.24 1.87
C ALA A 145 5.41 -6.86 3.34
N ILE A 146 6.47 -6.23 3.88
CA ILE A 146 6.47 -5.67 5.23
C ILE A 146 6.56 -4.14 5.23
N GLY A 147 5.62 -3.51 5.95
CA GLY A 147 5.57 -2.05 6.12
C GLY A 147 6.02 -1.57 7.51
N GLY A 148 6.36 -2.49 8.42
CA GLY A 148 6.70 -2.20 9.81
C GLY A 148 5.50 -1.97 10.73
N GLY A 149 4.28 -1.98 10.18
CA GLY A 149 3.02 -1.88 10.90
C GLY A 149 2.42 -3.23 11.30
N LYS A 150 1.28 -3.18 12.00
CA LYS A 150 0.55 -4.36 12.52
C LYS A 150 0.12 -5.32 11.41
N ASP A 151 -0.36 -4.81 10.28
CA ASP A 151 -1.03 -5.60 9.24
C ASP A 151 -0.08 -6.64 8.64
N SER A 152 1.10 -6.18 8.21
CA SER A 152 2.13 -7.09 7.68
C SER A 152 2.53 -8.18 8.65
N LEU A 153 2.54 -7.88 9.95
CA LEU A 153 2.89 -8.86 10.98
C LEU A 153 1.79 -9.91 11.13
N VAL A 154 0.51 -9.51 11.08
CA VAL A 154 -0.61 -10.48 11.07
C VAL A 154 -0.49 -11.43 9.88
N SER A 155 -0.18 -10.91 8.68
CA SER A 155 -0.01 -11.77 7.50
C SER A 155 1.16 -12.74 7.62
N ILE A 156 2.30 -12.25 8.11
CA ILE A 156 3.51 -13.05 8.31
C ILE A 156 3.26 -14.20 9.29
N GLU A 157 2.61 -13.91 10.42
CA GLU A 157 2.27 -14.92 11.43
C GLU A 157 1.24 -15.92 10.91
N ALA A 158 0.24 -15.44 10.15
CA ALA A 158 -0.78 -16.29 9.56
C ALA A 158 -0.19 -17.27 8.53
N LEU A 159 0.69 -16.81 7.65
CA LEU A 159 1.43 -17.66 6.70
C LEU A 159 2.35 -18.65 7.43
N ARG A 160 3.01 -18.21 8.51
CA ARG A 160 3.84 -19.10 9.34
C ARG A 160 2.99 -20.21 9.95
N GLY A 161 1.84 -19.88 10.52
CA GLY A 161 0.89 -20.85 11.08
C GLY A 161 0.32 -21.81 10.03
N ALA A 162 0.19 -21.37 8.78
CA ALA A 162 -0.24 -22.20 7.66
C ALA A 162 0.89 -23.05 7.03
N GLY A 163 2.12 -22.95 7.54
CA GLY A 163 3.27 -23.71 7.05
C GLY A 163 3.81 -23.25 5.69
N ILE A 164 3.51 -22.02 5.26
CA ILE A 164 3.98 -21.48 3.98
C ILE A 164 5.39 -20.93 4.14
N GLY A 165 6.31 -21.40 3.29
CA GLY A 165 7.65 -20.84 3.17
C GLY A 165 7.58 -19.37 2.73
N GLN A 166 8.28 -18.48 3.43
CA GLN A 166 8.16 -17.04 3.17
C GLN A 166 9.49 -16.29 3.32
N THR A 167 9.62 -15.23 2.54
CA THR A 167 10.68 -14.23 2.64
C THR A 167 10.01 -12.88 2.90
N VAL A 168 10.44 -12.21 3.96
CA VAL A 168 9.94 -10.89 4.35
C VAL A 168 10.64 -9.83 3.52
N THR A 169 9.87 -9.09 2.71
CA THR A 169 10.38 -8.21 1.67
C THR A 169 9.96 -6.76 1.88
N TRP A 170 10.89 -5.82 1.74
CA TRP A 170 10.59 -4.39 1.71
C TRP A 170 11.44 -3.66 0.67
N ILE A 171 11.03 -2.44 0.34
CA ILE A 171 11.67 -1.62 -0.68
C ILE A 171 12.15 -0.32 -0.02
N GLY A 172 13.39 0.05 -0.30
CA GLY A 172 14.02 1.28 0.21
C GLY A 172 14.74 1.13 1.57
N GLY A 173 15.11 2.27 2.15
CA GLY A 173 16.09 2.33 3.26
C GLY A 173 15.52 2.47 4.68
N SER A 174 14.27 2.05 4.95
CA SER A 174 13.67 2.25 6.27
C SER A 174 14.27 1.33 7.35
N GLN A 175 15.00 1.90 8.30
CA GLN A 175 15.56 1.19 9.44
C GLN A 175 14.49 0.62 10.38
N LEU A 176 13.32 1.28 10.48
CA LEU A 176 12.21 0.80 11.28
C LEU A 176 11.62 -0.48 10.69
N ILE A 177 11.45 -0.52 9.36
CA ILE A 177 10.99 -1.72 8.67
C ILE A 177 12.04 -2.82 8.78
N ALA A 178 13.32 -2.50 8.60
CA ALA A 178 14.41 -3.48 8.73
C ALA A 178 14.46 -4.12 10.13
N ALA A 179 14.34 -3.32 11.20
CA ALA A 179 14.30 -3.84 12.57
C ALA A 179 13.07 -4.72 12.83
N CYS A 180 11.91 -4.35 12.29
CA CYS A 180 10.69 -5.13 12.37
C CYS A 180 10.80 -6.45 11.59
N ALA A 181 11.38 -6.42 10.39
CA ALA A 181 11.66 -7.58 9.56
C ALA A 181 12.61 -8.55 10.25
N ALA A 182 13.71 -8.06 10.83
CA ALA A 182 14.65 -8.87 11.59
C ALA A 182 13.99 -9.57 12.79
N ARG A 183 13.05 -8.89 13.47
CA ARG A 183 12.30 -9.47 14.60
C ARG A 183 11.45 -10.68 14.22
N THR A 184 11.08 -10.83 12.95
CA THR A 184 10.30 -11.99 12.48
C THR A 184 11.10 -13.29 12.49
N GLY A 185 12.44 -13.23 12.50
CA GLY A 185 13.30 -14.42 12.41
C GLY A 185 13.25 -15.15 11.06
N LEU A 186 12.64 -14.55 10.04
CA LEU A 186 12.48 -15.13 8.70
C LEU A 186 13.57 -14.64 7.74
N PRO A 187 13.79 -15.34 6.60
CA PRO A 187 14.58 -14.81 5.50
C PRO A 187 14.08 -13.43 5.08
N THR A 188 15.01 -12.53 4.77
CA THR A 188 14.69 -11.14 4.39
C THR A 188 15.18 -10.81 2.99
N LEU A 189 14.46 -9.91 2.31
CA LEU A 189 14.85 -9.36 1.01
C LEU A 189 14.61 -7.85 1.01
N ASN A 190 15.69 -7.06 1.00
CA ASN A 190 15.61 -5.61 0.89
C ASN A 190 15.90 -5.17 -0.55
N ILE A 191 14.91 -4.59 -1.21
CA ILE A 191 15.01 -4.15 -2.60
C ILE A 191 15.40 -2.67 -2.65
N GLY A 192 16.45 -2.36 -3.41
CA GLY A 192 16.87 -0.98 -3.68
C GLY A 192 15.95 -0.30 -4.69
N ARG A 193 15.64 0.97 -4.47
CA ARG A 193 14.96 1.83 -5.46
C ARG A 193 15.58 3.23 -5.41
N ALA A 194 16.01 3.75 -6.55
CA ALA A 194 16.53 5.10 -6.68
C ALA A 194 15.81 5.84 -7.80
N LEU A 195 15.12 6.94 -7.44
CA LEU A 195 14.48 7.84 -8.39
C LEU A 195 15.53 8.66 -9.15
N ALA A 196 15.19 9.12 -10.36
CA ALA A 196 16.04 10.03 -11.11
C ALA A 196 16.29 11.33 -10.31
N PRO A 197 17.55 11.76 -10.08
CA PRO A 197 17.87 12.99 -9.34
C PRO A 197 17.19 14.24 -9.91
N GLU A 198 17.03 14.30 -11.23
CA GLU A 198 16.45 15.42 -11.97
C GLU A 198 14.96 15.63 -11.61
N LEU A 199 14.24 14.60 -11.16
CA LEU A 199 12.87 14.76 -10.66
C LEU A 199 12.82 15.69 -9.43
N PHE A 200 13.86 15.65 -8.58
CA PHE A 200 13.96 16.56 -7.44
C PHE A 200 14.26 18.00 -7.87
N ASP A 201 15.01 18.19 -8.97
CA ASP A 201 15.20 19.50 -9.59
C ASP A 201 13.90 20.05 -10.15
N TYR A 202 13.09 19.23 -10.81
CA TYR A 202 11.77 19.64 -11.33
C TYR A 202 10.81 20.04 -10.20
N ASN A 203 10.83 19.31 -9.08
CA ASN A 203 10.06 19.70 -7.89
C ASN A 203 10.47 21.09 -7.36
N ARG A 204 11.79 21.38 -7.32
CA ARG A 204 12.29 22.73 -6.95
C ARG A 204 11.86 23.81 -7.95
N GLN A 205 11.64 23.45 -9.20
CA GLN A 205 11.20 24.35 -10.27
C GLN A 205 9.67 24.45 -10.40
N GLY A 206 8.91 23.91 -9.44
CA GLY A 206 7.47 24.09 -9.36
C GLY A 206 6.64 23.03 -10.11
N ALA A 207 7.24 21.87 -10.44
CA ALA A 207 6.51 20.69 -10.89
C ALA A 207 5.34 20.36 -9.96
N TRP A 208 4.28 19.76 -10.51
CA TRP A 208 3.20 19.26 -9.67
C TRP A 208 3.71 18.17 -8.74
N ASN A 209 3.24 18.18 -7.49
CA ASN A 209 3.62 17.21 -6.49
C ASN A 209 2.40 16.78 -5.66
N GLY A 210 2.52 15.65 -4.99
CA GLY A 210 1.44 15.03 -4.22
C GLY A 210 1.54 13.51 -4.20
N HIS A 211 0.49 12.87 -3.70
CA HIS A 211 0.39 11.43 -3.52
C HIS A 211 0.62 10.64 -4.83
N ILE A 212 1.17 9.43 -4.71
CA ILE A 212 1.34 8.46 -5.80
C ILE A 212 0.92 7.08 -5.32
N PRO A 213 0.49 6.16 -6.21
CA PRO A 213 0.08 4.81 -5.84
C PRO A 213 1.30 3.93 -5.49
N VAL A 214 1.90 4.15 -4.32
CA VAL A 214 3.10 3.43 -3.86
C VAL A 214 2.87 1.92 -3.81
N THR A 215 1.67 1.46 -3.44
CA THR A 215 1.37 0.02 -3.43
C THR A 215 1.43 -0.57 -4.84
N ALA A 216 0.96 0.14 -5.87
CA ALA A 216 1.05 -0.35 -7.25
C ALA A 216 2.52 -0.49 -7.70
N ILE A 217 3.34 0.51 -7.38
CA ILE A 217 4.79 0.49 -7.64
C ILE A 217 5.46 -0.68 -6.91
N ASN A 218 5.19 -0.85 -5.61
CA ASN A 218 5.77 -1.94 -4.85
C ASN A 218 5.29 -3.31 -5.35
N SER A 219 4.06 -3.38 -5.85
CA SER A 219 3.49 -4.61 -6.43
C SER A 219 4.23 -5.05 -7.68
N SER A 220 4.52 -4.13 -8.62
CA SER A 220 5.28 -4.46 -9.83
C SER A 220 6.75 -4.79 -9.53
N ILE A 221 7.36 -4.12 -8.54
CA ILE A 221 8.70 -4.47 -8.05
C ILE A 221 8.72 -5.90 -7.47
N MET A 222 7.73 -6.25 -6.65
CA MET A 222 7.65 -7.58 -6.03
C MET A 222 7.34 -8.68 -7.04
N VAL A 223 6.56 -8.41 -8.09
CA VAL A 223 6.36 -9.33 -9.22
C VAL A 223 7.70 -9.65 -9.91
N LEU A 224 8.50 -8.62 -10.22
CA LEU A 224 9.84 -8.83 -10.77
C LEU A 224 10.72 -9.64 -9.81
N ALA A 225 10.73 -9.30 -8.52
CA ALA A 225 11.52 -10.03 -7.52
C ALA A 225 11.08 -11.50 -7.40
N ALA A 226 9.78 -11.79 -7.42
CA ALA A 226 9.25 -13.14 -7.32
C ALA A 226 9.74 -14.01 -8.49
N LEU A 227 9.68 -13.47 -9.71
CA LEU A 227 10.24 -14.12 -10.89
C LEU A 227 11.74 -14.30 -10.78
N LEU A 228 12.51 -13.34 -10.25
CA LEU A 228 13.97 -13.48 -10.10
C LEU A 228 14.40 -14.43 -8.99
N HIS A 229 13.55 -14.68 -7.99
CA HIS A 229 13.77 -15.69 -6.96
C HIS A 229 13.08 -17.04 -7.24
N GLY A 230 12.29 -17.12 -8.32
CA GLY A 230 11.64 -18.34 -8.78
C GLY A 230 10.51 -18.80 -7.85
N VAL A 231 9.75 -17.85 -7.31
CA VAL A 231 8.70 -18.09 -6.30
C VAL A 231 7.34 -17.63 -6.79
N ASP A 232 6.30 -18.34 -6.35
CA ASP A 232 4.96 -18.28 -6.95
C ASP A 232 4.01 -17.27 -6.30
N GLN A 233 4.41 -16.58 -5.23
CA GLN A 233 3.49 -15.74 -4.46
C GLN A 233 4.08 -14.36 -4.12
N VAL A 234 3.32 -13.32 -4.46
CA VAL A 234 3.50 -11.94 -3.99
C VAL A 234 2.35 -11.60 -3.07
N VAL A 235 2.66 -11.37 -1.79
CA VAL A 235 1.66 -11.23 -0.73
C VAL A 235 1.73 -9.85 -0.10
N PHE A 236 0.63 -9.11 -0.19
CA PHE A 236 0.42 -7.86 0.55
C PHE A 236 -0.51 -8.09 1.75
N SER A 237 -0.63 -7.06 2.58
CA SER A 237 -1.45 -7.10 3.81
C SER A 237 -2.53 -6.02 3.81
N ASN A 238 -3.07 -5.70 2.63
CA ASN A 238 -4.17 -4.75 2.53
C ASN A 238 -5.47 -5.42 2.95
N GLU A 239 -6.24 -4.73 3.78
CA GLU A 239 -7.51 -5.22 4.31
C GLU A 239 -8.71 -4.61 3.53
N ARG A 240 -9.93 -5.05 3.84
CA ARG A 240 -11.17 -4.71 3.11
C ARG A 240 -11.42 -3.20 3.07
N SER A 241 -11.24 -2.53 4.21
CA SER A 241 -11.52 -1.11 4.44
C SER A 241 -10.61 -0.17 3.62
N ALA A 242 -9.46 -0.65 3.13
CA ALA A 242 -8.61 0.06 2.20
C ALA A 242 -9.26 0.25 0.80
N SER A 243 -10.38 -0.42 0.54
CA SER A 243 -11.16 -0.24 -0.70
C SER A 243 -12.01 1.03 -0.69
N TYR A 244 -12.29 1.62 0.47
CA TYR A 244 -13.16 2.79 0.59
C TYR A 244 -12.36 4.10 0.58
N GLY A 245 -12.79 5.03 -0.26
CA GLY A 245 -12.31 6.41 -0.31
C GLY A 245 -13.21 7.39 0.44
N SER A 246 -12.73 8.63 0.52
CA SER A 246 -13.52 9.73 1.08
C SER A 246 -14.52 10.22 0.05
N MET A 247 -15.79 10.34 0.43
CA MET A 247 -16.82 10.97 -0.41
C MET A 247 -16.68 12.48 -0.34
N ILE A 248 -16.34 13.11 -1.46
CA ILE A 248 -16.10 14.56 -1.53
C ILE A 248 -17.17 15.22 -2.42
N PRO A 249 -17.91 16.21 -1.89
CA PRO A 249 -18.90 16.95 -2.67
C PRO A 249 -18.30 17.54 -3.96
N GLY A 250 -18.91 17.25 -5.10
CA GLY A 250 -18.52 17.79 -6.41
C GLY A 250 -17.42 16.99 -7.14
N THR A 251 -16.75 16.04 -6.49
CA THR A 251 -15.69 15.22 -7.13
C THR A 251 -15.98 13.71 -7.11
N GLY A 252 -16.97 13.26 -6.34
CA GLY A 252 -17.25 11.84 -6.12
C GLY A 252 -16.31 11.22 -5.08
N GLU A 253 -16.14 9.91 -5.13
CA GLU A 253 -15.24 9.18 -4.24
C GLU A 253 -13.77 9.43 -4.63
N VAL A 254 -12.95 9.85 -3.66
CA VAL A 254 -11.50 9.96 -3.81
C VAL A 254 -10.84 9.01 -2.82
N ASN A 255 -10.35 7.87 -3.32
CA ASN A 255 -9.61 6.91 -2.52
C ASN A 255 -8.09 7.18 -2.63
N HIS A 256 -7.51 7.79 -1.59
CA HIS A 256 -6.05 8.03 -1.52
C HIS A 256 -5.23 6.74 -1.41
N GLN A 257 -5.86 5.62 -1.11
CA GLN A 257 -5.25 4.30 -1.05
C GLN A 257 -5.81 3.37 -2.13
N TRP A 258 -6.30 3.88 -3.27
CA TRP A 258 -6.91 3.05 -4.31
C TRP A 258 -6.05 1.83 -4.71
N SER A 259 -4.73 1.99 -4.78
CA SER A 259 -3.79 0.89 -5.07
C SER A 259 -3.66 -0.17 -3.97
N LYS A 260 -4.35 -0.01 -2.84
CA LYS A 260 -4.56 -1.04 -1.80
C LYS A 260 -5.96 -1.62 -1.83
N GLY A 261 -6.87 -1.12 -2.66
CA GLY A 261 -8.25 -1.57 -2.74
C GLY A 261 -8.44 -2.82 -3.59
N TRP A 262 -9.63 -3.41 -3.51
CA TRP A 262 -10.00 -4.60 -4.27
C TRP A 262 -9.92 -4.42 -5.79
N ALA A 263 -10.38 -3.27 -6.31
CA ALA A 263 -10.38 -3.01 -7.75
C ALA A 263 -8.97 -3.09 -8.36
N PHE A 264 -7.97 -2.50 -7.70
CA PHE A 264 -6.58 -2.63 -8.11
C PHE A 264 -6.07 -4.06 -7.98
N GLU A 265 -6.29 -4.71 -6.84
CA GLU A 265 -5.83 -6.09 -6.61
C GLU A 265 -6.38 -7.06 -7.65
N GLN A 266 -7.67 -6.95 -7.97
CA GLN A 266 -8.34 -7.74 -8.98
C GLN A 266 -7.72 -7.51 -10.37
N ALA A 267 -7.63 -6.25 -10.82
CA ALA A 267 -7.13 -5.92 -12.14
C ALA A 267 -5.64 -6.28 -12.30
N PHE A 268 -4.81 -5.89 -11.32
CA PHE A 268 -3.37 -6.14 -11.35
C PHE A 268 -3.06 -7.63 -11.25
N GLY A 269 -3.70 -8.37 -10.34
CA GLY A 269 -3.47 -9.81 -10.21
C GLY A 269 -3.93 -10.58 -11.45
N ALA A 270 -5.03 -10.18 -12.09
CA ALA A 270 -5.48 -10.79 -13.34
C ALA A 270 -4.47 -10.53 -14.46
N TYR A 271 -3.99 -9.29 -14.56
CA TYR A 271 -2.97 -8.91 -15.52
C TYR A 271 -1.67 -9.71 -15.34
N VAL A 272 -1.18 -9.85 -14.11
CA VAL A 272 0.02 -10.65 -13.80
C VAL A 272 -0.13 -12.08 -14.31
N GLN A 273 -1.27 -12.72 -14.01
CA GLN A 273 -1.50 -14.10 -14.44
C GLN A 273 -1.72 -14.26 -15.94
N SER A 274 -2.25 -13.25 -16.64
CA SER A 274 -2.53 -13.36 -18.07
C SER A 274 -1.40 -12.83 -18.98
N HIS A 275 -0.55 -11.91 -18.51
CA HIS A 275 0.51 -11.26 -19.31
C HIS A 275 1.93 -11.55 -18.82
N VAL A 276 2.13 -11.92 -17.55
CA VAL A 276 3.48 -12.06 -16.97
C VAL A 276 3.83 -13.53 -16.72
N ALA A 277 3.10 -14.22 -15.83
CA ALA A 277 3.29 -15.64 -15.53
C ALA A 277 2.00 -16.23 -14.96
N ALA A 278 1.49 -17.30 -15.58
CA ALA A 278 0.21 -17.91 -15.23
C ALA A 278 0.19 -18.53 -13.82
N ASP A 279 1.36 -18.97 -13.35
CA ASP A 279 1.62 -19.57 -12.04
C ASP A 279 2.12 -18.57 -10.99
N LEU A 280 2.06 -17.26 -11.24
CA LEU A 280 2.39 -16.23 -10.25
C LEU A 280 1.13 -15.63 -9.62
N HIS A 281 0.96 -15.82 -8.32
CA HIS A 281 -0.16 -15.35 -7.54
C HIS A 281 0.13 -14.01 -6.86
N TYR A 282 -0.67 -12.98 -7.17
CA TYR A 282 -0.66 -11.69 -6.48
C TYR A 282 -1.97 -11.51 -5.70
N TYR A 283 -1.87 -11.26 -4.39
CA TYR A 283 -3.05 -11.05 -3.53
C TYR A 283 -2.71 -10.31 -2.24
N SER A 284 -3.73 -9.77 -1.57
CA SER A 284 -3.62 -9.28 -0.19
C SER A 284 -4.20 -10.31 0.78
N LEU A 285 -3.40 -10.81 1.71
CA LEU A 285 -3.82 -11.89 2.64
C LEU A 285 -4.97 -11.45 3.57
N LEU A 286 -5.00 -10.15 3.91
CA LEU A 286 -5.98 -9.58 4.86
C LEU A 286 -7.22 -9.01 4.18
N ARG A 287 -7.34 -9.14 2.85
CA ARG A 287 -8.49 -8.62 2.09
C ARG A 287 -9.85 -9.00 2.70
N PRO A 288 -10.05 -10.20 3.27
CA PRO A 288 -11.34 -10.58 3.87
C PRO A 288 -11.65 -9.94 5.24
N MET A 289 -10.73 -9.17 5.82
CA MET A 289 -10.83 -8.58 7.16
C MET A 289 -11.06 -7.08 7.08
N SER A 290 -11.72 -6.51 8.09
CA SER A 290 -11.66 -5.06 8.38
C SER A 290 -10.38 -4.70 9.13
N GLU A 291 -10.06 -3.42 9.25
CA GLU A 291 -8.96 -2.94 10.10
C GLU A 291 -9.12 -3.40 11.56
N LEU A 292 -10.34 -3.39 12.10
CA LEU A 292 -10.64 -3.81 13.48
C LEU A 292 -10.45 -5.31 13.68
N ALA A 293 -10.80 -6.13 12.68
CA ALA A 293 -10.51 -7.56 12.67
C ALA A 293 -8.99 -7.83 12.65
N VAL A 294 -8.24 -7.08 11.85
CA VAL A 294 -6.77 -7.15 11.83
C VAL A 294 -6.19 -6.73 13.19
N ALA A 295 -6.73 -5.67 13.82
CA ALA A 295 -6.31 -5.22 15.14
C ALA A 295 -6.52 -6.30 16.21
N ARG A 296 -7.66 -7.01 16.17
CA ARG A 296 -7.93 -8.16 17.04
C ARG A 296 -6.91 -9.28 16.84
N GLN A 297 -6.58 -9.61 15.59
CA GLN A 297 -5.59 -10.65 15.31
C GLN A 297 -4.20 -10.27 15.82
N PHE A 298 -3.78 -9.02 15.58
CA PHE A 298 -2.49 -8.52 16.07
C PHE A 298 -2.39 -8.55 17.60
N ALA A 299 -3.48 -8.25 18.31
CA ALA A 299 -3.49 -8.20 19.78
C ALA A 299 -3.18 -9.54 20.46
N ARG A 300 -3.24 -10.67 19.73
CA ARG A 300 -2.97 -12.02 20.26
C ARG A 300 -1.50 -12.29 20.55
N THR A 301 -0.59 -11.50 20.01
CA THR A 301 0.86 -11.64 20.22
C THR A 301 1.44 -10.36 20.77
N ASP A 302 2.40 -10.47 21.69
CA ASP A 302 3.19 -9.36 22.25
C ASP A 302 4.62 -9.30 21.66
N HIS A 303 4.97 -10.27 20.81
CA HIS A 303 6.33 -10.46 20.27
C HIS A 303 6.88 -9.23 19.55
N TYR A 304 6.00 -8.36 19.06
CA TYR A 304 6.31 -7.20 18.25
C TYR A 304 6.11 -5.85 18.95
N ASP A 305 5.61 -5.81 20.19
CA ASP A 305 5.24 -4.59 20.91
C ASP A 305 6.34 -3.52 20.91
N ALA A 306 7.60 -3.97 21.02
CA ALA A 306 8.78 -3.14 21.03
C ALA A 306 9.42 -2.93 19.63
N HIS A 307 8.71 -3.19 18.54
CA HIS A 307 9.27 -3.10 17.19
C HIS A 307 8.33 -2.45 16.17
N PHE A 308 7.04 -2.75 16.22
CA PHE A 308 6.09 -2.25 15.22
C PHE A 308 5.83 -0.74 15.37
N SER A 309 5.61 -0.07 14.23
CA SER A 309 5.02 1.27 14.19
C SER A 309 4.46 1.59 12.82
N SER A 310 3.32 2.27 12.82
CA SER A 310 2.74 2.87 11.62
C SER A 310 2.67 4.39 11.71
N CYS A 311 3.35 5.02 12.68
CA CYS A 311 3.28 6.48 12.86
C CYS A 311 3.72 7.22 11.59
N ASN A 312 2.86 8.11 11.07
CA ASN A 312 3.10 8.86 9.82
C ASN A 312 4.44 9.60 9.82
N ARG A 313 4.82 10.17 10.97
CA ARG A 313 6.07 10.94 11.12
C ARG A 313 7.33 10.11 10.91
N ASN A 314 7.27 8.78 11.04
CA ASN A 314 8.42 7.91 10.76
C ASN A 314 8.75 7.80 9.27
N PHE A 315 7.79 8.11 8.40
CA PHE A 315 7.87 7.87 6.95
C PHE A 315 7.93 9.15 6.13
N HIS A 316 8.01 10.32 6.77
CA HIS A 316 8.31 11.57 6.09
C HIS A 316 9.75 11.55 5.56
N LEU A 317 9.92 11.94 4.29
CA LEU A 317 11.24 12.04 3.64
C LEU A 317 12.08 13.19 4.21
N LEU A 318 11.42 14.26 4.67
CA LEU A 318 12.03 15.46 5.24
C LEU A 318 11.37 15.78 6.59
N GLY A 319 12.18 16.17 7.58
CA GLY A 319 11.71 16.55 8.93
C GLY A 319 12.24 15.66 10.05
N GLU A 320 12.01 16.10 11.29
CA GLU A 320 12.43 15.37 12.48
C GLU A 320 11.62 14.08 12.65
N ARG A 321 12.34 12.97 12.82
CA ARG A 321 11.73 11.69 13.20
C ARG A 321 11.51 11.69 14.71
N PRO A 322 10.38 11.12 15.20
CA PRO A 322 10.12 11.12 16.62
C PRO A 322 11.16 10.29 17.37
N THR A 323 11.57 10.75 18.56
CA THR A 323 12.53 10.05 19.44
C THR A 323 11.98 8.69 19.86
N ASN A 324 10.66 8.60 20.05
CA ASN A 324 9.92 7.36 20.23
C ASN A 324 9.28 6.93 18.91
N ARG A 325 9.11 5.62 18.69
CA ARG A 325 8.46 5.07 17.48
C ARG A 325 7.04 5.59 17.24
N TRP A 326 6.37 6.12 18.26
CA TRP A 326 5.02 6.69 18.19
C TRP A 326 5.06 8.15 18.64
N CYS A 327 4.61 9.08 17.78
CA CYS A 327 4.50 10.49 18.17
C CYS A 327 3.28 10.79 19.03
N GLY A 328 2.29 9.89 19.03
CA GLY A 328 1.06 9.99 19.81
C GLY A 328 0.07 11.07 19.36
N VAL A 329 0.36 11.86 18.32
CA VAL A 329 -0.47 13.01 17.91
C VAL A 329 -0.94 12.98 16.45
N CYS A 330 -0.40 12.07 15.63
CA CYS A 330 -0.83 11.95 14.23
C CYS A 330 -2.05 11.03 14.09
N PRO A 331 -2.85 11.17 13.01
CA PRO A 331 -4.06 10.35 12.80
C PRO A 331 -3.83 8.84 12.90
N LYS A 332 -2.68 8.35 12.39
CA LYS A 332 -2.35 6.92 12.49
C LYS A 332 -2.00 6.46 13.91
N CYS A 333 -1.48 7.35 14.77
CA CYS A 333 -1.30 7.04 16.19
C CYS A 333 -2.66 6.92 16.90
N HIS A 334 -3.57 7.89 16.68
CA HIS A 334 -4.91 7.86 17.25
C HIS A 334 -5.67 6.60 16.80
N PHE A 335 -5.65 6.31 15.50
CA PHE A 335 -6.36 5.19 14.94
C PHE A 335 -5.83 3.84 15.44
N VAL A 336 -4.51 3.62 15.40
CA VAL A 336 -3.95 2.35 15.88
C VAL A 336 -4.17 2.17 17.38
N PHE A 337 -4.08 3.25 18.18
CA PHE A 337 -4.41 3.18 19.60
C PHE A 337 -5.87 2.76 19.82
N LEU A 338 -6.81 3.44 19.15
CA LEU A 338 -8.24 3.16 19.26
C LEU A 338 -8.60 1.75 18.76
N ALA A 339 -8.06 1.31 17.63
CA ALA A 339 -8.35 0.01 17.05
C ALA A 339 -7.83 -1.15 17.92
N LEU A 340 -6.72 -0.97 18.65
CA LEU A 340 -6.15 -2.00 19.53
C LEU A 340 -6.77 -2.01 20.93
N ALA A 341 -7.26 -0.88 21.43
CA ALA A 341 -7.77 -0.73 22.80
C ALA A 341 -8.88 -1.74 23.18
N PRO A 342 -9.83 -2.11 22.30
CA PRO A 342 -10.83 -3.14 22.62
C PRO A 342 -10.21 -4.53 22.86
N PHE A 343 -9.03 -4.82 22.32
CA PHE A 343 -8.46 -6.17 22.29
C PHE A 343 -7.19 -6.32 23.12
N MET A 344 -6.65 -5.22 23.67
CA MET A 344 -5.45 -5.22 24.49
C MET A 344 -5.73 -4.77 25.93
N PRO A 345 -5.05 -5.35 26.94
CA PRO A 345 -5.02 -4.77 28.28
C PRO A 345 -4.49 -3.33 28.24
N LYS A 346 -5.16 -2.41 28.93
CA LYS A 346 -4.78 -0.98 28.98
C LYS A 346 -3.29 -0.75 29.33
N PRO A 347 -2.69 -1.42 30.33
CA PRO A 347 -1.27 -1.21 30.66
C PRO A 347 -0.32 -1.55 29.50
N ARG A 348 -0.63 -2.62 28.74
CA ARG A 348 0.17 -3.04 27.58
C ARG A 348 0.11 -1.98 26.47
N LEU A 349 -1.10 -1.54 26.12
CA LEU A 349 -1.29 -0.55 25.07
C LEU A 349 -0.66 0.80 25.42
N VAL A 350 -0.85 1.28 26.65
CA VAL A 350 -0.20 2.49 27.14
C VAL A 350 1.33 2.33 27.14
N GLY A 351 1.86 1.17 27.49
CA GLY A 351 3.29 0.86 27.42
C GLY A 351 3.87 0.95 26.00
N ILE A 352 3.15 0.46 24.99
CA ILE A 352 3.57 0.53 23.58
C ILE A 352 3.71 1.98 23.10
N PHE A 353 2.75 2.84 23.46
CA PHE A 353 2.70 4.24 23.02
C PHE A 353 3.44 5.20 23.96
N GLY A 354 3.76 4.75 25.17
CA GLY A 354 4.37 5.55 26.24
C GLY A 354 3.40 6.51 26.95
N ARG A 355 2.12 6.55 26.56
CA ARG A 355 1.08 7.39 27.17
C ARG A 355 -0.33 6.92 26.80
N ASN A 356 -1.33 7.31 27.59
CA ASN A 356 -2.73 7.10 27.26
C ASN A 356 -3.26 8.22 26.36
N LEU A 357 -3.59 7.90 25.10
CA LEU A 357 -4.10 8.91 24.16
C LEU A 357 -5.57 9.27 24.41
N LEU A 358 -6.33 8.38 25.06
CA LEU A 358 -7.76 8.59 25.32
C LEU A 358 -8.04 9.43 26.57
N ASP A 359 -7.01 9.72 27.37
CA ASP A 359 -7.09 10.51 28.59
C ASP A 359 -6.35 11.85 28.48
N ASP A 360 -6.22 12.37 27.25
CA ASP A 360 -5.61 13.67 26.96
C ASP A 360 -6.56 14.49 26.07
N MET A 361 -7.28 15.44 26.67
CA MET A 361 -8.28 16.27 25.97
C MET A 361 -7.69 17.05 24.78
N ASN A 362 -6.37 17.25 24.69
CA ASN A 362 -5.77 17.88 23.52
C ASN A 362 -5.84 16.99 22.27
N GLN A 363 -6.12 15.69 22.41
CA GLN A 363 -6.30 14.75 21.28
C GLN A 363 -7.72 14.74 20.71
N THR A 364 -8.67 15.47 21.33
CA THR A 364 -10.10 15.42 21.00
C THR A 364 -10.38 15.55 19.51
N ALA A 365 -9.85 16.59 18.85
CA ALA A 365 -10.07 16.82 17.42
C ALA A 365 -9.57 15.65 16.55
N GLY A 366 -8.48 14.99 16.95
CA GLY A 366 -7.95 13.84 16.22
C GLY A 366 -8.89 12.63 16.28
N PHE A 367 -9.52 12.37 17.43
CA PHE A 367 -10.50 11.30 17.56
C PHE A 367 -11.84 11.67 16.92
N ASP A 368 -12.31 12.91 17.01
CA ASP A 368 -13.53 13.36 16.34
C ASP A 368 -13.45 13.18 14.82
N ALA A 369 -12.29 13.48 14.22
CA ALA A 369 -12.03 13.23 12.80
C ALA A 369 -12.06 11.73 12.43
N LEU A 370 -11.57 10.85 13.30
CA LEU A 370 -11.67 9.40 13.10
C LEU A 370 -13.09 8.87 13.24
N LEU A 371 -13.89 9.48 14.11
CA LEU A 371 -15.31 9.15 14.30
C LEU A 371 -16.21 9.74 13.20
N GLU A 372 -15.67 10.58 12.32
CA GLU A 372 -16.41 11.40 11.34
C GLU A 372 -17.48 12.28 12.01
N TYR A 373 -17.16 12.78 13.22
CA TYR A 373 -18.04 13.63 13.98
C TYR A 373 -17.75 15.09 13.67
N GLN A 374 -18.64 15.74 12.90
CA GLN A 374 -18.52 17.14 12.45
C GLN A 374 -17.25 17.46 11.63
N ASP A 375 -16.52 16.43 11.21
CA ASP A 375 -15.29 16.51 10.42
C ASP A 375 -15.24 15.31 9.46
N HIS A 376 -14.32 15.35 8.51
CA HIS A 376 -14.11 14.27 7.54
C HIS A 376 -12.91 13.40 7.91
N LYS A 377 -12.98 12.13 7.51
CA LYS A 377 -11.86 11.19 7.62
C LYS A 377 -10.59 11.80 6.99
N PRO A 378 -9.44 11.80 7.70
CA PRO A 378 -8.21 12.34 7.16
C PRO A 378 -7.73 11.52 5.95
N PHE A 379 -7.03 12.18 5.02
CA PHE A 379 -6.32 11.53 3.90
C PHE A 379 -5.06 10.79 4.41
N GLU A 380 -5.29 9.81 5.28
CA GLU A 380 -4.28 9.02 5.96
C GLU A 380 -4.70 7.56 5.97
N CYS A 381 -3.74 6.66 6.18
CA CYS A 381 -4.03 5.22 6.15
C CYS A 381 -4.76 4.74 7.41
N VAL A 382 -5.96 5.24 7.69
CA VAL A 382 -6.78 4.90 8.87
C VAL A 382 -8.07 4.17 8.45
N GLY A 383 -8.66 3.40 9.35
CA GLY A 383 -9.90 2.63 9.12
C GLY A 383 -11.13 3.51 8.93
N GLU A 384 -12.29 2.88 8.78
CA GLU A 384 -13.56 3.58 8.56
C GLU A 384 -14.08 4.25 9.83
N GLY A 385 -14.90 5.30 9.66
CA GLY A 385 -15.53 5.96 10.80
C GLY A 385 -16.40 5.02 11.62
N GLN A 386 -17.09 4.08 10.97
CA GLN A 386 -17.89 3.05 11.63
C GLN A 386 -17.03 2.20 12.59
N GLU A 387 -15.84 1.77 12.15
CA GLU A 387 -14.94 0.99 13.00
C GLU A 387 -14.45 1.78 14.21
N SER A 388 -14.14 3.06 14.03
CA SER A 388 -13.73 3.95 15.11
C SER A 388 -14.86 4.18 16.11
N ARG A 389 -16.10 4.37 15.64
CA ARG A 389 -17.29 4.54 16.50
C ARG A 389 -17.60 3.28 17.29
N ALA A 390 -17.56 2.11 16.65
CA ALA A 390 -17.75 0.83 17.32
C ALA A 390 -16.66 0.53 18.35
N ALA A 391 -15.39 0.81 18.03
CA ALA A 391 -14.28 0.69 18.98
C ALA A 391 -14.49 1.61 20.20
N MET A 392 -14.81 2.89 19.98
CA MET A 392 -15.05 3.86 21.06
C MET A 392 -16.24 3.45 21.95
N ALA A 393 -17.34 2.97 21.35
CA ALA A 393 -18.49 2.46 22.09
C ALA A 393 -18.13 1.24 22.94
N ALA A 394 -17.35 0.30 22.42
CA ALA A 394 -16.87 -0.84 23.19
C ALA A 394 -15.98 -0.44 24.38
N LEU A 395 -15.18 0.62 24.25
CA LEU A 395 -14.42 1.18 25.38
C LEU A 395 -15.33 1.86 26.41
N GLY A 396 -16.39 2.52 25.94
CA GLY A 396 -17.37 3.20 26.79
C GLY A 396 -18.10 2.28 27.77
N ASP A 397 -18.17 0.98 27.48
CA ASP A 397 -18.78 -0.04 28.33
C ASP A 397 -17.78 -0.73 29.28
N ARG A 398 -16.48 -0.41 29.19
CA ARG A 398 -15.40 -1.08 29.95
C ARG A 398 -14.93 -0.22 31.12
N PRO A 399 -14.96 -0.72 32.38
CA PRO A 399 -14.57 0.05 33.57
C PRO A 399 -13.17 0.68 33.49
N GLU A 400 -12.21 -0.01 32.88
CA GLU A 400 -10.83 0.46 32.76
C GLU A 400 -10.64 1.60 31.74
N TRP A 401 -11.62 1.85 30.85
CA TRP A 401 -11.55 2.87 29.79
C TRP A 401 -12.62 3.96 29.90
N ARG A 402 -13.81 3.65 30.44
CA ARG A 402 -14.99 4.52 30.39
C ARG A 402 -14.81 5.89 31.05
N GLU A 403 -13.89 6.01 32.00
CA GLU A 403 -13.59 7.26 32.71
C GLU A 403 -12.46 8.07 32.06
N ASP A 404 -11.77 7.53 31.05
CA ASP A 404 -10.76 8.30 30.30
C ASP A 404 -11.45 9.46 29.59
N ALA A 405 -10.85 10.65 29.67
CA ALA A 405 -11.53 11.92 29.35
C ALA A 405 -12.27 11.93 28.01
N ILE A 406 -11.68 11.38 26.94
CA ILE A 406 -12.27 11.34 25.60
C ILE A 406 -13.38 10.28 25.50
N VAL A 407 -13.24 9.14 26.18
CA VAL A 407 -14.26 8.08 26.20
C VAL A 407 -15.50 8.54 26.98
N ALA A 408 -15.29 9.18 28.14
CA ALA A 408 -16.35 9.79 28.93
C ALA A 408 -17.10 10.86 28.12
N ARG A 409 -16.37 11.73 27.42
CA ARG A 409 -16.95 12.70 26.49
C ARG A 409 -17.75 12.02 25.37
N PHE A 410 -17.19 11.01 24.71
CA PHE A 410 -17.88 10.27 23.65
C PHE A 410 -19.22 9.70 24.16
N ASN A 411 -19.23 9.07 25.33
CA ASN A 411 -20.44 8.51 25.93
C ASN A 411 -21.51 9.57 26.23
N HIS A 412 -21.10 10.78 26.64
CA HIS A 412 -22.02 11.86 26.98
C HIS A 412 -22.53 12.62 25.76
N GLU A 413 -21.63 12.97 24.84
CA GLU A 413 -21.92 13.91 23.75
C GLU A 413 -22.25 13.21 22.44
N ILE A 414 -21.52 12.15 22.06
CA ILE A 414 -21.55 11.60 20.70
C ILE A 414 -22.41 10.34 20.63
N ARG A 415 -22.18 9.37 21.52
CA ARG A 415 -22.88 8.06 21.54
C ARG A 415 -24.41 8.18 21.51
N PRO A 416 -25.07 9.12 22.22
CA PRO A 416 -26.53 9.26 22.18
C PRO A 416 -27.09 9.68 20.82
N GLN A 417 -26.26 10.19 19.92
CA GLN A 417 -26.65 10.64 18.58
C GLN A 417 -26.50 9.56 17.51
N LEU A 418 -25.93 8.40 17.86
CA LEU A 418 -25.61 7.32 16.92
C LEU A 418 -26.64 6.18 17.01
N ASP A 419 -26.84 5.45 15.91
CA ASP A 419 -27.62 4.22 15.93
C ASP A 419 -26.86 3.14 16.71
N ALA A 420 -27.47 2.60 17.77
CA ALA A 420 -26.90 1.54 18.59
C ALA A 420 -26.58 0.27 17.78
N GLY A 421 -27.32 -0.01 16.71
CA GLY A 421 -27.07 -1.16 15.82
C GLY A 421 -25.75 -1.04 15.06
N GLU A 422 -25.30 0.18 14.75
CA GLU A 422 -24.05 0.44 14.02
C GLU A 422 -22.81 0.40 14.92
N LEU A 423 -22.99 0.39 16.24
CA LEU A 423 -21.90 0.39 17.23
C LEU A 423 -21.42 -1.02 17.60
N ALA A 424 -22.06 -2.07 17.09
CA ALA A 424 -21.68 -3.44 17.38
C ALA A 424 -20.32 -3.79 16.77
N VAL A 425 -19.39 -4.26 17.59
CA VAL A 425 -18.06 -4.71 17.13
C VAL A 425 -18.14 -6.04 16.38
N ALA A 426 -19.03 -6.96 16.78
CA ALA A 426 -19.04 -8.33 16.24
C ALA A 426 -19.18 -8.41 14.70
N PRO A 427 -20.10 -7.67 14.03
CA PRO A 427 -20.20 -7.68 12.57
C PRO A 427 -18.93 -7.19 11.87
N LEU A 428 -18.24 -6.21 12.47
CA LEU A 428 -16.99 -5.67 11.91
C LEU A 428 -15.84 -6.70 11.98
N LEU A 429 -15.95 -7.70 12.85
CA LEU A 429 -14.95 -8.76 12.99
C LEU A 429 -15.21 -9.95 12.05
N GLU A 430 -16.30 -9.93 11.28
CA GLU A 430 -16.63 -11.00 10.35
C GLU A 430 -15.70 -11.01 9.15
N ILE A 431 -15.23 -12.21 8.86
CA ILE A 431 -14.35 -12.52 7.74
C ILE A 431 -15.22 -12.78 6.52
N GLY A 432 -15.02 -12.00 5.47
CA GLY A 432 -15.80 -12.13 4.25
C GLY A 432 -15.44 -11.09 3.19
N GLY A 433 -16.15 -11.16 2.07
CA GLY A 433 -15.89 -10.35 0.89
C GLY A 433 -15.00 -11.06 -0.14
N GLU A 434 -14.75 -10.37 -1.24
CA GLU A 434 -13.99 -10.88 -2.38
C GLU A 434 -12.48 -10.85 -2.11
N HIS A 435 -11.74 -11.86 -2.56
CA HIS A 435 -10.28 -11.92 -2.40
C HIS A 435 -9.61 -12.75 -3.50
N ARG A 436 -8.30 -12.55 -3.70
CA ARG A 436 -7.47 -13.35 -4.63
C ARG A 436 -6.61 -14.43 -3.95
N ILE A 437 -6.78 -14.65 -2.64
CA ILE A 437 -6.03 -15.67 -1.89
C ILE A 437 -6.23 -17.05 -2.57
N PRO A 438 -5.16 -17.80 -2.90
CA PRO A 438 -5.28 -19.13 -3.50
C PRO A 438 -6.16 -20.05 -2.66
N ALA A 439 -7.05 -20.81 -3.30
CA ALA A 439 -8.07 -21.61 -2.61
C ALA A 439 -7.48 -22.57 -1.57
N ALA A 440 -6.42 -23.30 -1.92
CA ALA A 440 -5.74 -24.22 -1.02
C ALA A 440 -5.12 -23.53 0.21
N LEU A 441 -4.65 -22.28 0.05
CA LEU A 441 -4.15 -21.49 1.16
C LEU A 441 -5.30 -20.95 2.02
N TRP A 442 -6.39 -20.49 1.39
CA TRP A 442 -7.56 -19.98 2.08
C TRP A 442 -8.19 -21.02 3.00
N GLU A 443 -8.29 -22.28 2.55
CA GLU A 443 -8.76 -23.40 3.38
C GLU A 443 -7.96 -23.56 4.67
N ARG A 444 -6.64 -23.36 4.62
CA ARG A 444 -5.76 -23.43 5.80
C ARG A 444 -5.92 -22.20 6.71
N LEU A 445 -6.09 -21.02 6.13
CA LEU A 445 -6.13 -19.75 6.87
C LEU A 445 -7.47 -19.49 7.56
N ARG A 446 -8.58 -19.86 6.91
CA ARG A 446 -9.93 -19.48 7.38
C ARG A 446 -10.21 -19.95 8.80
N ALA A 447 -9.76 -21.16 9.16
CA ALA A 447 -9.89 -21.69 10.51
C ALA A 447 -9.10 -20.87 11.54
N ASN A 448 -7.87 -20.47 11.20
CA ASN A 448 -7.00 -19.67 12.07
C ASN A 448 -7.51 -18.24 12.27
N PHE A 449 -8.17 -17.68 11.25
CA PHE A 449 -8.74 -16.34 11.33
C PHE A 449 -10.07 -16.30 12.11
N ALA A 450 -10.85 -17.38 12.02
CA ALA A 450 -12.13 -17.52 12.72
C ALA A 450 -11.98 -17.88 14.20
N ALA A 451 -10.95 -18.67 14.55
CA ALA A 451 -10.49 -18.84 15.94
C ALA A 451 -10.05 -17.48 16.49
#